data_AF-A0A6B2CXL5-F1
#
_entry.id   AF-A0A6B2CXL5-F1
#
_cell.length_a   1.000
_cell.length_b   1.000
_cell.length_c   1.000
_cell.angle_alpha   90.00
_cell.angle_beta   90.00
_cell.angle_gamma   90.00
#
_symmetry.space_group_name_H-M   'P 1'
#
loop_
_entity.id
_entity.type
_entity.pdbx_description
1 polymer ?
#
loop_
_entity_poly.entity_id
_entity_poly.type
_entity_poly.pdbx_seq_one_letter_code
_entity_poly.pdbx_strand_id
1 'polypeptide(L)'
;MDVQKLLEVRKMLEEKIAQLQEELKLYTSLLELLDKSIGERSFSTAAEAARPEAVEEVRGRGGEVYATVEVYGNHLHIKFREPVRLDGLFKRFFLDKFLQKYREEDAKEVRQGALRQEEVLRYELEGGEGEATAMKIYNYRSEERKREILRVLRWTLEKVYSG
;
A
#
# COMPACT_ATOMS: atom_id res chain seq x y z
N MET A 1 -4.25 -57.14 7.93
CA MET A 1 -3.98 -56.00 8.83
C MET A 1 -4.64 -56.35 10.16
N ASP A 2 -3.90 -56.33 11.26
CA ASP A 2 -4.41 -56.75 12.58
C ASP A 2 -5.36 -55.68 13.14
N VAL A 3 -6.46 -56.09 13.77
CA VAL A 3 -7.45 -55.18 14.39
C VAL A 3 -6.81 -54.33 15.47
N GLN A 4 -5.82 -54.85 16.20
CA GLN A 4 -5.06 -54.08 17.19
C GLN A 4 -4.31 -52.90 16.56
N LYS A 5 -3.67 -53.11 15.40
CA LYS A 5 -2.95 -52.04 14.69
C LYS A 5 -3.90 -50.96 14.18
N LEU A 6 -5.12 -51.33 13.76
CA LEU A 6 -6.14 -50.35 13.35
C LEU A 6 -6.62 -49.49 14.52
N LEU A 7 -6.77 -50.08 15.71
CA LEU A 7 -7.14 -49.35 16.92
C LEU A 7 -6.03 -48.40 17.40
N GLU A 8 -4.76 -48.81 17.31
CA GLU A 8 -3.61 -47.94 17.61
C GLU A 8 -3.54 -46.73 16.66
N VAL A 9 -3.69 -46.97 15.35
CA VAL A 9 -3.70 -45.89 14.35
C VAL A 9 -4.89 -44.94 14.59
N ARG A 10 -6.07 -45.48 14.90
CA ARG A 10 -7.23 -44.67 15.24
C ARG A 10 -6.94 -43.76 16.43
N LYS A 11 -6.40 -44.31 17.52
CA LYS A 11 -6.06 -43.54 18.72
C LYS A 11 -5.04 -42.44 18.43
N MET A 12 -3.99 -42.75 17.68
CA MET A 12 -2.97 -41.77 17.27
C MET A 12 -3.58 -40.63 16.43
N LEU A 13 -4.48 -40.95 15.51
CA LEU A 13 -5.18 -39.95 14.69
C LEU A 13 -6.12 -39.09 15.55
N GLU A 14 -6.87 -39.70 16.48
CA GLU A 14 -7.75 -38.97 17.41
C GLU A 14 -6.96 -37.99 18.29
N GLU A 15 -5.81 -38.42 18.83
CA GLU A 15 -4.91 -37.56 19.61
C GLU A 15 -4.34 -36.42 18.76
N LYS A 16 -3.93 -36.69 17.51
CA LYS A 16 -3.38 -35.66 16.63
C LYS A 16 -4.44 -34.65 16.19
N ILE A 17 -5.65 -35.11 15.92
CA ILE A 17 -6.79 -34.23 15.61
C ILE A 17 -7.06 -33.30 16.79
N ALA A 18 -7.09 -33.83 18.02
CA ALA A 18 -7.32 -33.02 19.22
C ALA A 18 -6.24 -31.93 19.39
N GLN A 19 -4.96 -32.28 19.23
CA GLN A 19 -3.85 -31.32 19.29
C GLN A 19 -4.00 -30.21 18.23
N LEU A 20 -4.26 -30.59 16.98
CA LEU A 20 -4.39 -29.62 15.89
C LEU A 20 -5.59 -28.69 16.09
N GLN A 21 -6.70 -29.20 16.65
CA GLN A 21 -7.86 -28.37 16.98
C GLN A 21 -7.53 -27.34 18.07
N GLU A 22 -6.72 -27.72 19.06
CA GLU A 22 -6.30 -26.81 20.13
C GLU A 22 -5.31 -25.75 19.63
N GLU A 23 -4.36 -26.14 18.79
CA GLU A 23 -3.48 -25.20 18.08
C GLU A 23 -4.28 -24.21 17.22
N LEU A 24 -5.27 -24.70 16.45
CA LEU A 24 -6.10 -23.87 15.60
C LEU A 24 -6.92 -22.86 16.40
N LYS A 25 -7.41 -23.27 17.57
CA LYS A 25 -8.12 -22.39 18.51
C LYS A 25 -7.20 -21.29 19.04
N LEU A 26 -5.97 -21.64 19.43
CA LEU A 26 -4.97 -20.67 19.86
C LEU A 26 -4.66 -19.65 18.76
N TYR A 27 -4.33 -20.13 17.55
CA TYR A 27 -3.99 -19.24 16.44
C TYR A 27 -5.14 -18.33 16.03
N THR A 28 -6.37 -18.84 16.02
CA THR A 28 -7.56 -18.01 15.76
C THR A 28 -7.70 -16.91 16.82
N SER A 29 -7.52 -17.22 18.10
CA SER A 29 -7.59 -16.23 19.17
C SER A 29 -6.48 -15.18 19.06
N LEU A 30 -5.25 -15.58 18.69
CA LEU A 30 -4.16 -14.64 18.43
C LEU A 30 -4.46 -13.73 17.24
N LEU A 31 -5.09 -14.26 16.19
CA LEU A 31 -5.57 -13.51 15.04
C LEU A 31 -6.62 -12.48 15.44
N GLU A 32 -7.62 -12.85 16.24
CA GLU A 32 -8.63 -11.92 16.76
C GLU A 32 -8.01 -10.81 17.63
N LEU A 33 -7.01 -11.14 18.45
CA LEU A 33 -6.27 -10.15 19.24
C LEU A 33 -5.46 -9.20 18.36
N LEU A 34 -4.86 -9.72 17.28
CA LEU A 34 -4.18 -8.91 16.27
C LEU A 34 -5.17 -8.03 15.53
N ASP A 35 -6.31 -8.54 15.08
CA ASP A 35 -7.35 -7.77 14.40
C ASP A 35 -7.94 -6.69 15.30
N LYS A 36 -8.13 -6.98 16.59
CA LYS A 36 -8.54 -5.98 17.58
C LYS A 36 -7.46 -4.94 17.82
N SER A 37 -6.19 -5.36 17.90
CA SER A 37 -5.05 -4.43 18.07
C SER A 37 -4.84 -3.57 16.81
N ILE A 38 -5.01 -4.15 15.62
CA ILE A 38 -5.02 -3.45 14.34
C ILE A 38 -6.22 -2.52 14.33
N GLY A 39 -7.41 -2.94 14.75
CA GLY A 39 -8.60 -2.10 14.86
C GLY A 39 -8.37 -0.92 15.78
N GLU A 40 -8.02 -1.14 17.04
CA GLU A 40 -7.76 -0.10 18.06
C GLU A 40 -6.62 0.84 17.64
N ARG A 41 -5.53 0.30 17.09
CA ARG A 41 -4.47 1.12 16.49
C ARG A 41 -4.97 1.83 15.25
N SER A 42 -5.77 1.22 14.39
CA SER A 42 -6.34 1.85 13.17
C SER A 42 -7.37 2.91 13.51
N PHE A 43 -8.12 2.82 14.61
CA PHE A 43 -9.05 3.87 15.03
C PHE A 43 -8.32 5.05 15.68
N SER A 44 -7.28 4.77 16.48
CA SER A 44 -6.45 5.80 17.11
C SER A 44 -5.53 6.47 16.09
N THR A 45 -4.89 5.68 15.21
CA THR A 45 -4.11 6.19 14.08
C THR A 45 -4.98 6.75 12.97
N ALA A 46 -6.23 6.32 12.72
CA ALA A 46 -7.07 6.99 11.71
C ALA A 46 -7.51 8.39 12.15
N ALA A 47 -7.66 8.65 13.46
CA ALA A 47 -7.99 9.99 13.95
C ALA A 47 -6.79 10.96 13.90
N GLU A 48 -5.58 10.47 14.20
CA GLU A 48 -4.32 11.26 14.10
C GLU A 48 -3.75 11.31 12.68
N ALA A 49 -3.75 10.20 11.95
CA ALA A 49 -3.38 10.10 10.53
C ALA A 49 -4.50 10.59 9.58
N ALA A 50 -5.62 11.10 10.08
CA ALA A 50 -6.54 11.92 9.28
C ALA A 50 -6.04 13.37 9.11
N ARG A 51 -5.08 13.81 9.94
CA ARG A 51 -4.46 15.12 9.76
C ARG A 51 -3.16 14.96 8.97
N PRO A 52 -3.05 15.56 7.78
CA PRO A 52 -1.79 15.57 7.06
C PRO A 52 -0.73 16.34 7.84
N GLU A 53 0.49 15.81 7.87
CA GLU A 53 1.66 16.48 8.45
C GLU A 53 1.99 17.77 7.70
N ALA A 54 1.78 17.76 6.38
CA ALA A 54 1.86 18.93 5.53
C ALA A 54 0.86 18.82 4.39
N VAL A 55 0.36 19.97 3.93
CA VAL A 55 -0.42 20.07 2.70
C VAL A 55 0.38 20.89 1.72
N GLU A 56 0.77 20.26 0.61
CA GLU A 56 1.52 20.88 -0.48
C GLU A 56 0.63 21.01 -1.73
N GLU A 57 0.85 22.03 -2.55
CA GLU A 57 0.17 22.17 -3.84
C GLU A 57 1.13 21.94 -5.00
N VAL A 58 0.71 21.11 -5.94
CA VAL A 58 1.40 20.90 -7.20
C VAL A 58 0.91 21.97 -8.17
N ARG A 59 1.69 23.05 -8.30
CA ARG A 59 1.40 24.17 -9.20
C ARG A 59 2.14 24.06 -10.52
N GLY A 60 1.46 24.42 -11.60
CA GLY A 60 2.04 24.61 -12.93
C GLY A 60 2.81 25.93 -13.05
N ARG A 61 3.41 26.15 -14.23
CA ARG A 61 4.21 27.35 -14.50
C ARG A 61 3.39 28.64 -14.54
N GLY A 62 2.10 28.56 -14.84
CA GLY A 62 1.18 29.72 -14.81
C GLY A 62 0.57 30.00 -13.43
N GLY A 63 0.92 29.23 -12.39
CA GLY A 63 0.38 29.37 -11.03
C GLY A 63 -0.91 28.57 -10.79
N GLU A 64 -1.43 27.89 -11.80
CA GLU A 64 -2.57 26.98 -11.67
C GLU A 64 -2.23 25.77 -10.78
N VAL A 65 -3.16 25.43 -9.89
CA VAL A 65 -3.05 24.23 -9.05
C VAL A 65 -3.55 23.03 -9.85
N TYR A 66 -2.70 22.02 -10.01
CA TYR A 66 -3.05 20.75 -10.67
C TYR A 66 -3.49 19.68 -9.67
N ALA A 67 -2.89 19.65 -8.48
CA ALA A 67 -3.22 18.70 -7.43
C ALA A 67 -2.85 19.25 -6.06
N THR A 68 -3.56 18.78 -5.03
CA THR A 68 -3.24 18.99 -3.62
C THR A 68 -2.66 17.71 -3.05
N VAL A 69 -1.55 17.79 -2.34
CA VAL A 69 -0.85 16.64 -1.76
C VAL A 69 -0.89 16.76 -0.25
N GLU A 70 -1.59 15.83 0.37
CA GLU A 70 -1.57 15.58 1.80
C GLU A 70 -0.41 14.64 2.11
N VAL A 71 0.59 15.13 2.83
CA VAL A 71 1.77 14.37 3.23
C VAL A 71 1.50 13.73 4.58
N TYR A 72 1.64 12.41 4.64
CA TYR A 72 1.64 11.62 5.86
C TYR A 72 3.00 10.93 6.00
N GLY A 73 3.42 10.57 7.21
CA GLY A 73 4.73 9.97 7.44
C GLY A 73 5.00 8.69 6.63
N ASN A 74 3.96 7.93 6.30
CA ASN A 74 4.08 6.68 5.54
C ASN A 74 3.53 6.73 4.11
N HIS A 75 2.78 7.78 3.73
CA HIS A 75 2.18 7.88 2.41
C HIS A 75 1.89 9.32 1.98
N LEU A 76 1.78 9.51 0.67
CA LEU A 76 1.31 10.75 0.05
C LEU A 76 -0.10 10.51 -0.45
N HIS A 77 -1.04 11.40 -0.15
CA HIS A 77 -2.38 11.38 -0.72
C HIS A 77 -2.55 12.57 -1.64
N ILE A 78 -2.54 12.29 -2.94
CA ILE A 78 -2.56 13.27 -4.01
C ILE A 78 -4.00 13.34 -4.53
N LYS A 79 -4.65 14.49 -4.33
CA LYS A 79 -5.98 14.80 -4.83
C LYS A 79 -5.84 15.64 -6.09
N PHE A 80 -6.27 15.13 -7.23
CA PHE A 80 -6.22 15.87 -8.48
C PHE A 80 -7.32 16.92 -8.50
N ARG A 81 -7.01 18.11 -9.04
CA ARG A 81 -8.02 19.15 -9.22
C ARG A 81 -9.09 18.72 -10.23
N GLU A 82 -8.64 18.10 -11.31
CA GLU A 82 -9.48 17.53 -12.35
C GLU A 82 -9.13 16.04 -12.52
N PRO A 83 -10.11 15.15 -12.74
CA PRO A 83 -9.84 13.72 -12.92
C PRO A 83 -8.80 13.48 -14.02
N VAL A 84 -7.84 12.60 -13.75
CA VAL A 84 -6.78 12.26 -14.70
C VAL A 84 -7.14 10.96 -15.41
N ARG A 85 -7.12 10.98 -16.74
CA ARG A 85 -7.38 9.78 -17.54
C ARG A 85 -6.28 8.74 -17.40
N LEU A 86 -6.68 7.50 -17.16
CA LEU A 86 -5.81 6.35 -16.97
C LEU A 86 -5.50 5.59 -18.27
N ASP A 87 -5.89 6.09 -19.43
CA ASP A 87 -5.52 5.57 -20.75
C ASP A 87 -4.41 6.40 -21.42
N GLY A 88 -4.02 7.51 -20.81
CA GLY A 88 -3.13 8.52 -21.38
C GLY A 88 -1.68 8.53 -20.84
N LEU A 89 -1.05 9.70 -20.98
CA LEU A 89 0.35 9.95 -20.60
C LEU A 89 0.59 9.67 -19.10
N PHE A 90 -0.38 9.98 -18.24
CA PHE A 90 -0.25 9.79 -16.80
C PHE A 90 0.05 8.34 -16.44
N LYS A 91 -0.78 7.39 -16.89
CA LYS A 91 -0.56 5.97 -16.61
C LYS A 91 0.78 5.50 -17.19
N ARG A 92 1.03 5.74 -18.48
CA ARG A 92 2.21 5.23 -19.18
C ARG A 92 3.52 5.77 -18.63
N PHE A 93 3.55 7.04 -18.23
CA PHE A 93 4.78 7.70 -17.79
C PHE A 93 4.93 7.69 -16.27
N PHE A 94 3.90 8.12 -15.54
CA PHE A 94 4.01 8.26 -14.09
C PHE A 94 3.90 6.90 -13.39
N LEU A 95 2.87 6.11 -13.70
CA LEU A 95 2.63 4.83 -13.03
C LEU A 95 3.56 3.74 -13.56
N ASP A 96 3.47 3.45 -14.86
CA ASP A 96 4.06 2.25 -15.46
C ASP A 96 5.58 2.39 -15.67
N LYS A 97 6.11 3.61 -15.72
CA LYS A 97 7.54 3.86 -15.92
C LYS A 97 8.22 4.41 -14.68
N PHE A 98 7.78 5.56 -14.19
CA PHE A 98 8.46 6.25 -13.09
C PHE A 98 8.29 5.53 -11.74
N LEU A 99 7.06 5.28 -11.29
CA LEU A 99 6.83 4.56 -10.04
C LEU A 99 7.30 3.10 -10.13
N GLN A 100 7.11 2.46 -11.28
CA GLN A 100 7.57 1.09 -11.50
C GLN A 100 9.09 0.93 -11.34
N LYS A 101 9.89 1.89 -11.81
CA LYS A 101 11.34 1.91 -11.58
C LYS A 101 11.69 1.82 -10.10
N TYR A 102 11.00 2.59 -9.27
CA TYR A 102 11.21 2.55 -7.82
C TYR A 102 10.80 1.22 -7.19
N ARG A 103 9.71 0.62 -7.66
CA ARG A 103 9.28 -0.72 -7.20
C ARG A 103 10.29 -1.79 -7.55
N GLU A 104 10.93 -1.70 -8.71
CA GLU A 104 11.97 -2.65 -9.14
C GLU A 104 13.27 -2.49 -8.34
N GLU A 105 13.65 -1.26 -8.00
CA GLU A 105 14.76 -0.98 -7.09
C GLU A 105 14.48 -1.54 -5.69
N ASP A 106 13.31 -1.24 -5.12
CA ASP A 106 12.90 -1.76 -3.83
C ASP A 106 12.84 -3.31 -3.83
N ALA A 107 12.34 -3.93 -4.91
CA ALA A 107 12.32 -5.38 -5.05
C ALA A 107 13.73 -6.01 -5.12
N LYS A 108 14.73 -5.29 -5.63
CA LYS A 108 16.13 -5.74 -5.57
C LYS A 108 16.65 -5.70 -4.13
N GLU A 109 16.36 -4.64 -3.39
CA GLU A 109 16.73 -4.50 -1.97
C GLU A 109 16.08 -5.60 -1.12
N VAL A 110 14.81 -5.96 -1.42
CA VAL A 110 14.12 -7.09 -0.76
C VAL A 110 14.84 -8.41 -1.00
N ARG A 111 15.23 -8.69 -2.25
CA ARG A 111 16.01 -9.92 -2.56
C ARG A 111 17.36 -9.97 -1.85
N GLN A 112 17.93 -8.81 -1.53
CA GLN A 112 19.19 -8.69 -0.80
C GLN A 112 19.01 -8.70 0.72
N GLY A 113 17.76 -8.74 1.21
CA GLY A 113 17.43 -8.71 2.64
C GLY A 113 17.59 -7.32 3.29
N ALA A 114 17.80 -6.27 2.50
CA ALA A 114 17.96 -4.90 2.98
C ALA A 114 16.62 -4.17 3.18
N LEU A 115 15.53 -4.73 2.64
CA LEU A 115 14.18 -4.18 2.72
C LEU A 115 13.17 -5.32 2.93
N ARG A 116 12.09 -5.08 3.67
CA ARG A 116 11.01 -6.07 3.80
C ARG A 116 10.01 -5.94 2.65
N GLN A 117 9.28 -7.01 2.34
CA GLN A 117 8.35 -7.03 1.20
C GLN A 117 7.22 -6.00 1.37
N GLU A 118 6.77 -5.77 2.60
CA GLU A 118 5.76 -4.76 2.94
C GLU A 118 6.26 -3.31 2.82
N GLU A 119 7.57 -3.09 2.72
CA GLU A 119 8.19 -1.77 2.63
C GLU A 119 8.46 -1.33 1.18
N VAL A 120 8.10 -2.16 0.19
CA VAL A 120 8.18 -1.82 -1.23
C VAL A 120 7.18 -0.69 -1.54
N LEU A 121 7.58 0.26 -2.39
CA LEU A 121 6.70 1.30 -2.88
C LEU A 121 5.42 0.70 -3.49
N ARG A 122 4.27 1.21 -3.06
CA ARG A 122 2.96 0.81 -3.57
C ARG A 122 2.10 2.05 -3.77
N TYR A 123 1.16 1.96 -4.71
CA TYR A 123 0.21 3.03 -4.93
C TYR A 123 -1.20 2.47 -5.08
N GLU A 124 -2.18 3.29 -4.73
CA GLU A 124 -3.61 3.04 -4.89
C GLU A 124 -4.22 4.21 -5.66
N LEU A 125 -5.13 3.92 -6.58
CA LEU A 125 -5.86 4.94 -7.33
C LEU A 125 -7.30 4.99 -6.82
N GLU A 126 -7.82 6.20 -6.65
CA GLU A 126 -9.22 6.46 -6.30
C GLU A 126 -9.89 7.15 -7.48
N GLY A 127 -11.07 6.70 -7.90
CA GLY A 127 -11.77 7.25 -9.06
C GLY A 127 -12.80 6.31 -9.68
N GLY A 128 -13.32 6.71 -10.84
CA GLY A 128 -14.29 5.96 -11.64
C GLY A 128 -13.64 5.08 -12.71
N GLU A 129 -14.44 4.45 -13.57
CA GLU A 129 -13.91 3.65 -14.67
C GLU A 129 -13.08 4.51 -15.64
N GLY A 130 -11.76 4.26 -15.68
CA GLY A 130 -10.83 4.89 -16.62
C GLY A 130 -10.25 6.24 -16.20
N GLU A 131 -10.65 6.79 -15.04
CA GLU A 131 -10.15 8.08 -14.55
C GLU A 131 -9.85 8.01 -13.04
N ALA A 132 -8.81 8.74 -12.60
CA ALA A 132 -8.45 8.87 -11.19
C ALA A 132 -8.74 10.29 -10.69
N THR A 133 -9.49 10.41 -9.60
CA THR A 133 -9.73 11.66 -8.87
C THR A 133 -8.69 11.88 -7.77
N ALA A 134 -8.12 10.80 -7.23
CA ALA A 134 -7.01 10.86 -6.31
C ALA A 134 -6.09 9.64 -6.44
N MET A 135 -4.91 9.72 -5.83
CA MET A 135 -4.03 8.57 -5.66
C MET A 135 -3.30 8.62 -4.32
N LYS A 136 -2.99 7.45 -3.78
CA LYS A 136 -2.11 7.29 -2.62
C LYS A 136 -0.81 6.63 -3.04
N ILE A 137 0.32 7.15 -2.57
CA ILE A 137 1.65 6.54 -2.77
C ILE A 137 2.23 6.26 -1.39
N TYR A 138 2.34 4.99 -1.04
CA TYR A 138 2.87 4.53 0.23
C TYR A 138 4.36 4.20 0.11
N ASN A 139 5.05 4.20 1.26
CA ASN A 139 6.44 3.79 1.36
C ASN A 139 7.37 4.61 0.45
N TYR A 140 7.21 5.94 0.44
CA TYR A 140 8.16 6.83 -0.25
C TYR A 140 9.51 6.92 0.47
N ARG A 141 9.61 6.49 1.74
CA ARG A 141 10.83 6.29 2.56
C ARG A 141 11.70 7.51 2.88
N SER A 142 11.85 8.46 1.97
CA SER A 142 12.74 9.62 2.15
C SER A 142 12.16 10.90 1.55
N GLU A 143 12.56 12.03 2.13
CA GLU A 143 12.24 13.36 1.62
C GLU A 143 12.76 13.58 0.19
N GLU A 144 13.89 12.97 -0.17
CA GLU A 144 14.44 13.04 -1.52
C GLU A 144 13.52 12.35 -2.53
N ARG A 145 13.10 11.12 -2.22
CA ARG A 145 12.17 10.35 -3.08
C ARG A 145 10.81 11.06 -3.15
N LYS A 146 10.31 11.63 -2.04
CA LYS A 146 9.11 12.49 -2.04
C LYS A 146 9.25 13.65 -3.03
N ARG A 147 10.33 14.43 -2.94
CA ARG A 147 10.57 15.58 -3.82
C ARG A 147 10.67 15.18 -5.29
N GLU A 148 11.28 14.04 -5.60
CA GLU A 148 11.35 13.55 -6.97
C GLU A 148 9.97 13.12 -7.48
N ILE A 149 9.20 12.38 -6.68
CA ILE A 149 7.82 11.99 -7.01
C ILE A 149 6.98 13.23 -7.34
N LEU A 150 7.01 14.26 -6.48
CA LEU A 150 6.24 15.49 -6.69
C LEU A 150 6.71 16.29 -7.92
N ARG A 151 8.02 16.30 -8.20
CA ARG A 151 8.59 16.96 -9.38
C ARG A 151 8.11 16.30 -10.67
N VAL A 152 8.19 14.97 -10.73
CA VAL A 152 7.79 14.19 -11.90
C VAL A 152 6.27 14.19 -12.08
N LEU A 153 5.52 14.16 -10.97
CA LEU A 153 4.08 14.35 -10.97
C LEU A 153 3.70 15.71 -11.58
N ARG A 154 4.32 16.80 -11.12
CA ARG A 154 4.08 18.15 -11.64
C ARG A 154 4.26 18.20 -13.16
N TRP A 155 5.39 17.69 -13.65
CA TRP A 155 5.68 17.67 -15.09
C TRP A 155 4.64 16.85 -15.85
N THR A 156 4.21 15.71 -15.30
CA THR A 156 3.21 14.85 -15.93
C THR A 156 1.86 15.55 -16.02
N LEU A 157 1.40 16.14 -14.92
CA LEU A 157 0.12 16.87 -14.87
C LEU A 157 0.15 18.10 -15.77
N GLU A 158 1.28 18.83 -15.83
CA GLU A 158 1.45 19.94 -16.76
C GLU A 158 1.23 19.50 -18.21
N LYS A 159 1.74 18.32 -18.61
CA LYS A 159 1.52 17.79 -19.96
C LYS A 159 0.11 17.27 -20.20
N VAL A 160 -0.57 16.82 -19.17
CA VAL A 160 -1.95 16.32 -19.26
C VAL A 160 -2.96 17.47 -19.33
N TYR A 161 -2.75 18.54 -18.57
CA TYR A 161 -3.68 19.68 -18.50
C TYR A 161 -3.37 20.82 -19.48
N SER A 162 -2.12 20.93 -19.96
CA SER A 162 -1.75 21.95 -20.97
C SER A 162 -1.89 21.45 -22.42
N GLY A 163 -2.30 20.20 -22.62
CA GLY A 163 -2.46 19.56 -23.93
C GLY A 163 -3.93 19.36 -24.26
#